data_AF-T1AA81-F1
#
_entry.id   AF-T1AA81-F1
#
_cell.length_a   1.000
_cell.length_b   1.000
_cell.length_c   1.000
_cell.angle_alpha   90.00
_cell.angle_beta   90.00
_cell.angle_gamma   90.00
#
_symmetry.space_group_name_H-M   'P 1'
#
loop_
_entity.id
_entity.type
_entity.pdbx_description
1 polymer ?
#
loop_
_entity_poly.entity_id
_entity_poly.type
_entity_poly.pdbx_seq_one_letter_code
_entity_poly.pdbx_strand_id
1 'polypeptide(L)'
;AHYRERFGSDHDDYERLLRNWKLASQDEHAGLSPTVAGLLLFAKNEKTQHYIGGARIDLAAYDSVDPDTDARIDSTTFGGTVMNQLDEVTNYLRTSPFLSTPSNKDDLGRVDRPIYSMRALQEAVVNAVAHRDYAVAGSQCRLQIFTDRIEVTSPGRLQNYPYTR
;
A
#
# COMPACT_ATOMS: atom_id res chain seq x y z
N ALA A 1 20.41 -0.82 -17.39
CA ALA A 1 21.30 -1.24 -18.49
C ALA A 1 20.98 -2.64 -19.05
N HIS A 2 20.38 -3.56 -18.27
CA HIS A 2 20.26 -4.98 -18.67
C HIS A 2 19.10 -5.35 -19.62
N TYR A 3 18.10 -4.47 -19.81
CA TYR A 3 16.91 -4.77 -20.63
C TYR A 3 17.05 -4.39 -22.12
N ARG A 4 17.91 -3.42 -22.46
CA ARG A 4 18.10 -2.92 -23.84
C ARG A 4 18.78 -3.95 -24.75
N GLU A 5 19.66 -4.78 -24.19
CA GLU A 5 20.41 -5.79 -24.94
C GLU A 5 19.58 -7.01 -25.34
N ARG A 6 18.45 -7.28 -24.66
CA ARG A 6 17.70 -8.52 -24.86
C ARG A 6 16.51 -8.40 -25.82
N PHE A 7 16.00 -7.19 -26.06
CA PHE A 7 14.71 -7.01 -26.77
C PHE A 7 14.69 -5.99 -27.91
N GLY A 8 15.78 -5.27 -28.22
CA GLY A 8 15.91 -4.50 -29.47
C GLY A 8 14.68 -3.66 -29.85
N SER A 9 13.98 -3.07 -28.89
CA SER A 9 12.66 -2.49 -29.14
C SER A 9 12.76 -1.00 -29.42
N ASP A 10 12.10 -0.57 -30.50
CA ASP A 10 12.03 0.82 -30.94
C ASP A 10 11.22 1.68 -29.96
N HIS A 11 11.32 3.02 -30.04
CA HIS A 11 10.56 3.92 -29.16
C HIS A 11 9.03 3.65 -29.25
N ASP A 12 8.54 3.35 -30.45
CA ASP A 12 7.13 3.04 -30.73
C ASP A 12 6.64 1.76 -30.04
N ASP A 13 7.54 0.81 -29.76
CA ASP A 13 7.19 -0.40 -29.02
C ASP A 13 6.90 -0.11 -27.55
N TYR A 14 7.63 0.83 -26.93
CA TYR A 14 7.41 1.20 -25.54
C TYR A 14 6.10 1.96 -25.35
N GLU A 15 5.81 2.92 -26.23
CA GLU A 15 4.53 3.66 -26.16
C GLU A 15 3.34 2.73 -26.34
N ARG A 16 3.45 1.78 -27.27
CA ARG A 16 2.43 0.75 -27.49
C ARG A 16 2.24 -0.14 -26.26
N LEU A 17 3.31 -0.56 -25.59
CA LEU A 17 3.23 -1.33 -24.35
C LEU A 17 2.55 -0.55 -23.23
N LEU A 18 2.94 0.71 -23.01
CA LEU A 18 2.35 1.56 -21.97
C LEU A 18 0.84 1.78 -22.19
N ARG A 19 0.44 1.96 -23.44
CA ARG A 19 -0.99 2.09 -23.81
C ARG A 19 -1.76 0.78 -23.66
N ASN A 20 -1.16 -0.34 -24.06
CA ASN A 20 -1.78 -1.66 -23.92
C ASN A 20 -2.02 -2.01 -22.45
N TRP A 21 -1.08 -1.65 -21.57
CA TRP A 21 -1.19 -1.85 -20.12
C TRP A 21 -1.96 -0.74 -19.40
N LYS A 22 -2.53 0.23 -20.13
CA LYS A 22 -3.29 1.36 -19.59
C LYS A 22 -2.50 2.22 -18.59
N LEU A 23 -1.17 2.22 -18.71
CA LEU A 23 -0.26 3.06 -17.92
C LEU A 23 -0.10 4.45 -18.53
N ALA A 24 -0.38 4.59 -19.82
CA ALA A 24 -0.43 5.87 -20.52
C ALA A 24 -1.60 5.93 -21.51
N SER A 25 -2.11 7.13 -21.74
CA SER A 25 -3.14 7.45 -22.72
C SER A 25 -2.63 8.51 -23.70
N GLN A 26 -3.14 8.47 -24.93
CA GLN A 26 -2.88 9.53 -25.89
C GLN A 26 -3.77 10.73 -25.55
N ASP A 27 -3.16 11.86 -25.25
CA ASP A 27 -3.80 13.16 -25.17
C ASP A 27 -3.73 13.85 -26.54
N GLU A 28 -4.83 14.47 -26.96
CA GLU A 28 -4.94 15.14 -28.26
C GLU A 28 -4.00 16.35 -28.40
N HIS A 29 -3.66 17.00 -27.28
CA HIS A 29 -2.87 18.24 -27.25
C HIS A 29 -1.46 18.04 -26.69
N ALA A 30 -1.27 17.10 -25.76
CA ALA A 30 0.00 16.87 -25.07
C ALA A 30 0.75 15.60 -25.52
N GLY A 31 0.17 14.79 -26.41
CA GLY A 31 0.76 13.51 -26.82
C GLY A 31 0.58 12.43 -25.75
N LEU A 32 1.53 11.51 -25.60
CA LEU A 32 1.42 10.42 -24.63
C LEU A 32 1.51 10.96 -23.19
N SER A 33 0.46 10.75 -22.39
CA SER A 33 0.36 11.18 -21.00
C SER A 33 0.14 9.99 -20.06
N PRO A 34 0.76 9.95 -18.86
CA PRO A 34 0.58 8.85 -17.93
C PRO A 34 -0.84 8.84 -17.33
N THR A 35 -1.37 7.66 -17.08
CA THR A 35 -2.62 7.50 -16.32
C THR A 35 -2.37 7.60 -14.82
N VAL A 36 -3.43 7.70 -14.01
CA VAL A 36 -3.34 7.61 -12.55
C VAL A 36 -2.63 6.32 -12.12
N ALA A 37 -2.95 5.18 -12.74
CA ALA A 37 -2.28 3.91 -12.49
C ALA A 37 -0.78 3.97 -12.87
N GLY A 38 -0.45 4.58 -14.01
CA GLY A 38 0.94 4.81 -14.42
C GLY A 38 1.72 5.63 -13.39
N LEU A 39 1.13 6.70 -12.87
CA LEU A 39 1.73 7.52 -11.82
C LEU A 39 1.87 6.76 -10.50
N LEU A 40 0.84 6.03 -10.06
CA LEU A 40 0.87 5.28 -8.80
C LEU A 40 1.93 4.17 -8.78
N LEU A 41 2.19 3.54 -9.93
CA LEU A 41 3.13 2.42 -10.05
C LEU A 41 4.56 2.86 -10.37
N PHE A 42 4.73 3.93 -11.16
CA PHE A 42 6.00 4.26 -11.80
C PHE A 42 6.43 5.73 -11.69
N ALA A 43 5.66 6.60 -11.03
CA ALA A 43 6.17 7.93 -10.73
C ALA A 43 7.44 7.84 -9.86
N LYS A 44 8.26 8.89 -9.90
CA LYS A 44 9.33 9.03 -8.91
C LYS A 44 8.70 9.10 -7.53
N ASN A 45 9.24 8.35 -6.57
CA ASN A 45 8.67 8.23 -5.23
C ASN A 45 8.44 9.60 -4.60
N GLU A 46 9.45 10.47 -4.62
CA GLU A 46 9.41 11.82 -4.05
C GLU A 46 8.38 12.75 -4.72
N LYS A 47 7.85 12.38 -5.89
CA LYS A 47 6.85 13.15 -6.63
C LYS A 47 5.48 12.51 -6.64
N THR A 48 5.31 11.28 -6.14
CA THR A 48 4.03 10.56 -6.28
C THR A 48 2.90 11.32 -5.57
N GLN A 49 3.14 11.78 -4.33
CA GLN A 49 2.17 12.56 -3.57
C GLN A 49 2.02 14.00 -4.09
N HIS A 50 2.93 14.51 -4.92
CA HIS A 50 2.72 15.79 -5.60
C HIS A 50 1.61 15.66 -6.65
N TYR A 51 1.60 14.56 -7.41
CA TYR A 51 0.58 14.30 -8.42
C TYR A 51 -0.72 13.76 -7.82
N ILE A 52 -0.63 12.92 -6.79
CA ILE A 52 -1.77 12.25 -6.16
C ILE A 52 -1.62 12.40 -4.65
N GLY A 53 -2.02 13.56 -4.11
CA GLY A 53 -1.80 13.95 -2.70
C GLY A 53 -2.29 12.95 -1.66
N GLY A 54 -3.36 12.21 -1.98
CA GLY A 54 -3.85 11.18 -1.11
C GLY A 54 -2.94 9.95 -1.04
N ALA A 55 -2.21 9.59 -2.11
CA ALA A 55 -1.71 8.23 -2.37
C ALA A 55 -0.61 7.78 -1.41
N ARG A 56 -0.95 7.57 -0.14
CA ARG A 56 -0.09 7.12 0.95
C ARG A 56 -0.87 6.19 1.88
N ILE A 57 -0.14 5.53 2.78
CA ILE A 57 -0.69 4.76 3.90
C ILE A 57 -0.23 5.43 5.19
N ASP A 58 -1.18 5.86 6.02
CA ASP A 58 -0.88 6.39 7.35
C ASP A 58 -1.00 5.26 8.38
N LEU A 59 0.03 5.08 9.20
CA LEU A 59 0.06 4.10 10.28
C LEU A 59 0.06 4.79 11.64
N ALA A 60 -0.72 4.24 12.57
CA ALA A 60 -0.67 4.59 13.98
C ALA A 60 -0.79 3.33 14.85
N ALA A 61 0.12 3.18 15.81
CA ALA A 61 0.05 2.14 16.83
C ALA A 61 -0.33 2.78 18.18
N TYR A 62 -1.18 2.08 18.93
CA TYR A 62 -1.75 2.53 20.19
C TYR A 62 -1.53 1.47 21.27
N ASP A 63 -1.12 1.90 22.47
CA ASP A 63 -1.15 1.07 23.68
C ASP A 63 -2.51 1.20 24.39
N SER A 64 -3.57 1.03 23.63
CA SER A 64 -4.95 1.04 24.10
C SER A 64 -5.86 0.35 23.08
N VAL A 65 -7.09 0.07 23.49
CA VAL A 65 -8.14 -0.48 22.62
C VAL A 65 -8.89 0.60 21.83
N ASP A 66 -8.81 1.85 22.29
CA ASP A 66 -9.46 3.01 21.70
C ASP A 66 -8.43 3.89 20.98
N PRO A 67 -8.83 4.68 19.97
CA PRO A 67 -7.95 5.64 19.33
C PRO A 67 -7.73 6.87 20.22
N ASP A 68 -6.97 6.68 21.30
CA ASP A 68 -6.53 7.75 22.20
C ASP A 68 -5.17 8.30 21.75
N THR A 69 -5.07 9.62 21.59
CA THR A 69 -3.84 10.28 21.14
C THR A 69 -2.72 10.16 22.17
N ASP A 70 -3.07 10.17 23.47
CA ASP A 70 -2.08 10.06 24.56
C ASP A 70 -1.51 8.64 24.68
N ALA A 71 -2.24 7.65 24.17
CA ALA A 71 -1.82 6.26 24.09
C ALA A 71 -1.12 5.90 22.76
N ARG A 72 -0.90 6.87 21.86
CA ARG A 72 -0.23 6.60 20.57
C ARG A 72 1.26 6.40 20.79
N ILE A 73 1.72 5.17 20.57
CA ILE A 73 3.12 4.75 20.80
C ILE A 73 4.00 4.85 19.56
N ASP A 74 3.40 4.80 18.37
CA ASP A 74 4.14 4.96 17.12
C ASP A 74 3.24 5.52 16.02
N SER A 75 3.83 6.22 15.06
CA SER A 75 3.15 6.69 13.87
C SER A 75 4.14 6.87 12.73
N THR A 76 3.77 6.38 11.55
CA THR A 76 4.57 6.45 10.34
C THR A 76 3.67 6.70 9.15
N THR A 77 4.19 7.34 8.11
CA THR A 77 3.48 7.53 6.84
C THR A 77 4.31 6.97 5.70
N PHE A 78 3.71 6.08 4.93
CA PHE A 78 4.36 5.41 3.80
C PHE A 78 3.92 6.10 2.50
N GLY A 79 4.88 6.75 1.84
CA GLY A 79 4.67 7.50 0.60
C GLY A 79 5.34 6.84 -0.61
N GLY A 80 5.55 7.60 -1.68
CA GLY A 80 6.09 7.06 -2.93
C GLY A 80 5.08 6.26 -3.74
N THR A 81 5.56 5.40 -4.64
CA THR A 81 4.71 4.50 -5.43
C THR A 81 3.99 3.48 -4.56
N VAL A 82 2.93 2.88 -5.09
CA VAL A 82 2.20 1.80 -4.41
C VAL A 82 3.13 0.63 -4.03
N MET A 83 4.08 0.29 -4.90
CA MET A 83 5.04 -0.78 -4.62
C MET A 83 5.92 -0.44 -3.42
N ASN A 84 6.45 0.79 -3.36
CA ASN A 84 7.23 1.25 -2.22
C ASN A 84 6.42 1.25 -0.92
N GLN A 85 5.16 1.70 -0.96
CA GLN A 85 4.29 1.68 0.21
C GLN A 85 4.07 0.27 0.74
N LEU A 86 3.82 -0.71 -0.13
CA LEU A 86 3.60 -2.11 0.25
C LEU A 86 4.85 -2.75 0.84
N ASP A 87 6.02 -2.46 0.26
CA ASP A 87 7.31 -2.95 0.75
C ASP A 87 7.64 -2.37 2.13
N GLU A 88 7.48 -1.05 2.31
CA GLU A 88 7.76 -0.38 3.58
C GLU A 88 6.79 -0.81 4.69
N VAL A 89 5.49 -0.90 4.40
CA VAL A 89 4.51 -1.43 5.36
C VAL A 89 4.82 -2.87 5.72
N THR A 90 5.14 -3.72 4.74
CA THR A 90 5.50 -5.12 5.00
C THR A 90 6.72 -5.22 5.90
N ASN A 91 7.75 -4.41 5.64
CA ASN A 91 8.94 -4.39 6.46
C ASN A 91 8.63 -3.91 7.87
N TYR A 92 7.84 -2.84 8.01
CA TYR A 92 7.37 -2.36 9.31
C TYR A 92 6.64 -3.45 10.09
N LEU A 93 5.65 -4.11 9.48
CA LEU A 93 4.87 -5.18 10.14
C LEU A 93 5.75 -6.36 10.58
N ARG A 94 6.81 -6.68 9.83
CA ARG A 94 7.74 -7.76 10.17
C ARG A 94 8.68 -7.42 11.32
N THR A 95 9.08 -6.16 11.43
CA THR A 95 10.04 -5.69 12.44
C THR A 95 9.37 -5.05 13.66
N SER A 96 8.06 -4.82 13.58
CA SER A 96 7.31 -4.11 14.62
C SER A 96 7.28 -4.91 15.92
N PRO A 97 7.74 -4.32 17.05
CA PRO A 97 7.64 -4.96 18.35
C PRO A 97 6.17 -5.07 18.83
N PHE A 98 5.26 -4.25 18.27
CA PHE A 98 3.85 -4.19 18.68
C PHE A 98 3.02 -5.39 18.19
N LEU A 99 3.56 -6.17 17.25
CA LEU A 99 2.92 -7.37 16.70
C LEU A 99 3.46 -8.67 17.30
N SER A 100 4.46 -8.56 18.18
CA SER A 100 5.10 -9.68 18.85
C SER A 100 4.60 -9.77 20.29
N THR A 101 3.81 -10.80 20.60
CA THR A 101 3.39 -11.06 21.99
C THR A 101 4.46 -11.81 22.79
N PRO A 102 4.56 -11.55 24.11
CA PRO A 102 5.31 -12.40 25.03
C PRO A 102 4.68 -13.79 25.06
N SER A 103 5.51 -14.79 24.85
CA SER A 103 5.14 -16.20 24.69
C SER A 103 4.69 -16.86 26.00
N ASN A 104 3.76 -17.82 25.89
CA ASN A 104 3.50 -18.78 26.96
C ASN A 104 4.78 -19.57 27.25
N LYS A 105 5.14 -19.69 28.53
CA LYS A 105 6.26 -20.53 28.98
C LYS A 105 5.90 -22.00 28.75
N ASP A 106 6.52 -22.62 27.76
CA ASP A 106 6.71 -24.07 27.74
C ASP A 106 8.18 -24.38 28.08
N ASP A 107 8.41 -25.47 28.82
CA ASP A 107 9.67 -25.89 29.48
C ASP A 107 10.91 -26.08 28.56
N LEU A 108 10.83 -25.74 27.26
CA LEU A 108 11.87 -25.99 26.26
C LEU A 108 12.40 -24.74 25.54
N GLY A 109 11.99 -23.54 25.95
CA GLY A 109 12.55 -22.28 25.46
C GLY A 109 11.52 -21.38 24.76
N ARG A 110 11.77 -20.08 24.86
CA ARG A 110 10.90 -19.01 24.37
C ARG A 110 10.82 -19.03 22.84
N VAL A 111 9.63 -19.27 22.29
CA VAL A 111 9.34 -19.08 20.85
C VAL A 111 8.25 -18.03 20.72
N ASP A 112 8.63 -16.80 20.38
CA ASP A 112 7.68 -15.73 20.09
C ASP A 112 6.92 -16.06 18.80
N ARG A 113 5.60 -16.23 18.90
CA ARG A 113 4.70 -16.46 17.75
C ARG A 113 3.81 -15.23 17.57
N PRO A 114 3.80 -14.60 16.39
CA PRO A 114 2.88 -13.49 16.11
C PRO A 114 1.43 -13.98 16.10
N ILE A 115 0.52 -13.18 16.68
CA ILE A 115 -0.92 -13.49 16.75
C ILE A 115 -1.54 -13.52 15.34
N TYR A 116 -1.03 -12.68 14.44
CA TYR A 116 -1.55 -12.51 13.09
C TYR A 116 -0.64 -13.17 12.06
N SER A 117 -1.24 -13.85 11.07
CA SER A 117 -0.51 -14.31 9.90
C SER A 117 -0.02 -13.12 9.10
N MET A 118 1.30 -13.03 8.89
CA MET A 118 1.91 -11.97 8.08
C MET A 118 1.31 -11.91 6.66
N ARG A 119 0.97 -13.07 6.09
CA ARG A 119 0.32 -13.14 4.78
C ARG A 119 -1.08 -12.51 4.79
N ALA A 120 -1.85 -12.70 5.86
CA ALA A 120 -3.18 -12.11 5.98
C ALA A 120 -3.11 -10.58 6.11
N LEU A 121 -2.13 -10.07 6.87
CA LEU A 121 -1.90 -8.63 6.99
C LEU A 121 -1.48 -8.02 5.65
N GLN A 122 -0.56 -8.66 4.93
CA GLN A 122 -0.16 -8.22 3.59
C GLN A 122 -1.35 -8.15 2.63
N GLU A 123 -2.17 -9.20 2.58
CA GLU A 123 -3.35 -9.25 1.72
C GLU A 123 -4.38 -8.18 2.10
N ALA A 124 -4.60 -7.92 3.39
CA ALA A 124 -5.48 -6.87 3.86
C ALA A 124 -5.01 -5.47 3.40
N VAL A 125 -3.70 -5.19 3.50
CA VAL A 125 -3.11 -3.92 3.04
C VAL A 125 -3.17 -3.81 1.52
N VAL A 126 -2.84 -4.88 0.78
CA VAL A 126 -2.93 -4.92 -0.68
C VAL A 126 -4.35 -4.62 -1.14
N ASN A 127 -5.35 -5.28 -0.53
CA ASN A 127 -6.76 -5.03 -0.86
C ASN A 127 -7.18 -3.60 -0.56
N ALA A 128 -6.75 -3.05 0.58
CA ALA A 128 -7.02 -1.67 0.93
C ALA A 128 -6.45 -0.70 -0.11
N VAL A 129 -5.21 -0.89 -0.56
CA VAL A 129 -4.56 -0.03 -1.55
C VAL A 129 -5.18 -0.21 -2.94
N ALA A 130 -5.43 -1.45 -3.37
CA ALA A 130 -5.96 -1.76 -4.69
C ALA A 130 -7.39 -1.25 -4.89
N HIS A 131 -8.24 -1.30 -3.87
CA HIS A 131 -9.65 -0.89 -3.94
C HIS A 131 -9.89 0.57 -3.53
N ARG A 132 -8.82 1.31 -3.30
CA ARG A 132 -8.91 2.70 -2.89
C ARG A 132 -9.47 3.58 -4.00
N ASP A 133 -10.34 4.51 -3.62
CA ASP A 133 -10.77 5.59 -4.49
C ASP A 133 -9.72 6.72 -4.53
N TYR A 134 -8.88 6.70 -5.56
CA TYR A 134 -7.82 7.70 -5.77
C TYR A 134 -8.34 9.04 -6.30
N ALA A 135 -9.64 9.17 -6.64
CA ALA A 135 -10.23 10.43 -7.07
C ALA A 135 -10.60 11.34 -5.88
N VAL A 136 -10.80 10.75 -4.69
CA VAL A 136 -11.16 11.49 -3.48
C VAL A 136 -9.89 12.07 -2.82
N ALA A 137 -9.70 13.38 -3.01
CA ALA A 137 -8.60 14.12 -2.39
C ALA A 137 -8.63 14.01 -0.85
N GLY A 138 -7.46 13.86 -0.23
CA GLY A 138 -7.32 13.81 1.22
C GLY A 138 -7.77 12.49 1.88
N SER A 139 -8.09 11.47 1.09
CA SER A 139 -8.55 10.19 1.62
C SER A 139 -7.45 9.15 1.51
N GLN A 140 -6.64 8.94 2.54
CA GLN A 140 -5.57 7.93 2.58
C GLN A 140 -6.00 6.58 3.16
N CYS A 141 -5.27 5.51 2.82
CA CYS A 141 -5.41 4.26 3.57
C CYS A 141 -4.87 4.47 4.99
N ARG A 142 -5.52 3.85 5.98
CA ARG A 142 -5.09 3.91 7.37
C ARG A 142 -4.89 2.51 7.92
N LEU A 143 -3.74 2.28 8.53
CA LEU A 143 -3.41 1.06 9.25
C LEU A 143 -3.28 1.40 10.74
N GLN A 144 -4.18 0.88 11.56
CA GLN A 144 -4.20 1.15 13.00
C GLN A 144 -3.92 -0.15 13.75
N ILE A 145 -2.95 -0.11 14.66
CA ILE A 145 -2.58 -1.25 15.50
C ILE A 145 -3.00 -0.90 16.92
N PHE A 146 -3.88 -1.72 17.49
CA PHE A 146 -4.34 -1.63 18.87
C PHE A 146 -3.85 -2.86 19.65
N THR A 147 -4.02 -2.83 20.96
CA THR A 147 -3.61 -3.95 21.82
C THR A 147 -4.41 -5.23 21.58
N ASP A 148 -5.62 -5.14 21.03
CA ASP A 148 -6.53 -6.26 20.79
C ASP A 148 -6.80 -6.56 19.30
N ARG A 149 -6.49 -5.63 18.39
CA ARG A 149 -6.81 -5.77 16.96
C ARG A 149 -5.93 -4.92 16.05
N ILE A 150 -5.99 -5.20 14.76
CA ILE A 150 -5.43 -4.37 13.69
C ILE A 150 -6.57 -3.98 12.76
N GLU A 151 -6.69 -2.69 12.47
CA GLU A 151 -7.68 -2.15 11.54
C GLU A 151 -6.99 -1.64 10.27
N VAL A 152 -7.50 -2.07 9.12
CA VAL A 152 -7.07 -1.55 7.81
C VAL A 152 -8.26 -0.86 7.16
N THR A 153 -8.22 0.47 7.07
CA THR A 153 -9.28 1.28 6.48
C THR A 153 -8.83 1.82 5.13
N SER A 154 -9.64 1.61 4.10
CA SER A 154 -9.44 2.23 2.79
C SER A 154 -10.61 3.16 2.46
N PRO A 155 -10.35 4.37 1.94
CA PRO A 155 -11.39 5.23 1.45
C PRO A 155 -11.89 4.74 0.10
N GLY A 156 -13.19 4.46 0.04
CA GLY A 156 -13.86 3.91 -1.12
C GLY A 156 -15.04 3.06 -0.68
N ARG A 157 -16.11 3.03 -1.47
CA ARG A 157 -17.20 2.08 -1.23
C ARG A 157 -16.71 0.69 -1.65
N LEU A 158 -17.03 -0.34 -0.87
CA LEU A 158 -17.05 -1.71 -1.38
C LEU A 158 -17.81 -1.70 -2.70
N GLN A 159 -17.13 -2.02 -3.81
CA GLN A 159 -17.82 -2.33 -5.06
C GLN A 159 -18.66 -3.57 -4.78
N ASN A 160 -19.96 -3.36 -4.54
CA ASN A 160 -20.92 -4.43 -4.46
C ASN A 160 -20.80 -5.25 -5.73
N TYR A 161 -20.27 -6.47 -5.64
CA TYR A 161 -20.55 -7.48 -6.65
C TYR A 161 -22.07 -7.70 -6.64
N PRO A 162 -22.78 -7.51 -7.77
CA PRO A 162 -24.15 -7.98 -7.85
C PRO A 162 -24.08 -9.51 -7.93
N TYR A 163 -24.18 -10.19 -6.80
CA TYR A 163 -24.63 -11.59 -6.83
C TYR A 163 -26.10 -11.57 -7.28
N THR A 164 -26.29 -11.71 -8.59
CA THR A 164 -27.59 -12.05 -9.16
C THR A 164 -27.60 -13.55 -9.41
N ARG A 165 -28.20 -14.26 -8.45
CA ARG A 165 -29.10 -15.42 -8.55
C ARG A 165 -28.86 -16.41 -7.43
#